data_AF-A0A1S1U726-F1
#
_entry.id   AF-A0A1S1U726-F1
#
_cell.length_a   1.000
_cell.length_b   1.000
_cell.length_c   1.000
_cell.angle_alpha   90.00
_cell.angle_beta   90.00
_cell.angle_gamma   90.00
#
_symmetry.space_group_name_H-M   'P 1'
#
loop_
_entity.id
_entity.type
_entity.pdbx_description
1 polymer ?
#
loop_
_entity_poly.entity_id
_entity_poly.type
_entity_poly.pdbx_seq_one_letter_code
_entity_poly.pdbx_strand_id
1 'polypeptide(L)'
;MLKLLPKKTLLTLSLLSPLSHAADAPATAGHYLTLYAVPGVPQDDDPYTWSTAGGKQLTKGVTKADGRAYVKGEEGEENYILKTVSMRWQLKVPAQCWQGAPEAFQQCMQLAKTTSRHDEEQDALKLAEQQKDVKMQAKIAAYAVAARANDDALAWLGRLPSSWTLESYGTRLLGIGDKIAAHISNALKDGGPDARQFVCRAPDYYGPVPDQAAVNAWIGAPRAVRSVRSGPAWDALVAAGAKGNWMARLELYYTLSSVNVSELSLLEQYRIVQLMEWLHKKKIGGLYSYFSIGMPAAPGNSRSVQDQASLYAAMLGSYDDQNSRGSVLQADPDPALAEAGNKMLACAKAALPQRH
;
A
#
# COMPACT_ATOMS: atom_id res chain seq x y z
N MET A 1 -7.36 -35.77 -6.09
CA MET A 1 -7.71 -35.97 -7.51
C MET A 1 -7.12 -34.83 -8.31
N LEU A 2 -6.38 -35.20 -9.36
CA LEU A 2 -5.62 -34.35 -10.26
C LEU A 2 -6.50 -33.81 -11.40
N LYS A 3 -6.05 -32.71 -12.03
CA LYS A 3 -6.35 -32.19 -13.40
C LYS A 3 -7.52 -31.19 -13.51
N LEU A 4 -7.44 -30.03 -14.18
CA LEU A 4 -6.65 -29.63 -15.37
C LEU A 4 -6.26 -28.12 -15.38
N LEU A 5 -5.05 -27.83 -15.86
CA LEU A 5 -4.72 -26.66 -16.69
C LEU A 5 -4.84 -27.08 -18.17
N PRO A 6 -5.07 -26.16 -19.13
CA PRO A 6 -3.93 -25.74 -19.96
C PRO A 6 -4.02 -24.35 -20.61
N LYS A 7 -2.86 -23.70 -20.82
CA LYS A 7 -2.49 -23.15 -22.13
C LYS A 7 -1.00 -22.79 -22.20
N LYS A 8 -0.30 -23.62 -23.00
CA LYS A 8 0.81 -23.30 -23.93
C LYS A 8 2.07 -22.65 -23.37
N THR A 9 3.17 -23.39 -23.36
CA THR A 9 4.31 -23.14 -24.27
C THR A 9 5.06 -24.45 -24.51
N LEU A 10 5.29 -24.77 -25.79
CA LEU A 10 5.99 -25.95 -26.27
C LEU A 10 7.51 -25.78 -26.06
N LEU A 11 8.12 -26.71 -25.33
CA LEU A 11 9.56 -26.93 -25.31
C LEU A 11 9.90 -27.91 -26.44
N THR A 12 10.55 -27.42 -27.49
CA THR A 12 11.28 -28.27 -28.43
C THR A 12 12.71 -28.43 -27.93
N LEU A 13 12.99 -29.58 -27.31
CA LEU A 13 14.32 -30.14 -27.18
C LEU A 13 14.73 -30.74 -28.52
N SER A 14 15.82 -30.26 -29.10
CA SER A 14 16.80 -31.05 -29.86
C SER A 14 17.91 -30.13 -30.35
N LEU A 15 19.13 -30.29 -29.84
CA LEU A 15 20.26 -30.83 -30.61
C LEU A 15 21.57 -30.72 -29.83
N LEU A 16 22.28 -31.84 -29.85
CA LEU A 16 23.64 -32.05 -29.37
C LEU A 16 24.66 -31.17 -30.14
N SER A 17 25.55 -30.55 -29.37
CA SER A 17 26.98 -30.25 -29.67
C SER A 17 27.29 -29.21 -30.78
N PRO A 18 28.44 -28.49 -30.71
CA PRO A 18 29.59 -28.70 -29.82
C PRO A 18 29.83 -27.53 -28.84
N LEU A 19 30.48 -27.89 -27.73
CA LEU A 19 31.36 -27.00 -26.98
C LEU A 19 32.39 -26.43 -27.97
N SER A 20 32.02 -25.34 -28.63
CA SER A 20 32.99 -24.46 -29.25
C SER A 20 33.80 -23.92 -28.08
N HIS A 21 34.97 -24.54 -27.89
CA HIS A 21 36.07 -23.94 -27.19
C HIS A 21 36.22 -22.56 -27.83
N ALA A 22 35.74 -21.53 -27.15
CA ALA A 22 36.19 -20.18 -27.40
C ALA A 22 37.66 -20.22 -27.01
N ALA A 23 38.48 -20.56 -28.00
CA ALA A 23 39.92 -20.47 -27.94
C ALA A 23 40.27 -19.11 -27.34
N ASP A 24 41.23 -19.13 -26.41
CA ASP A 24 41.83 -17.97 -25.80
C ASP A 24 42.14 -16.90 -26.86
N ALA A 25 41.29 -15.87 -26.90
CA ALA A 25 41.67 -14.61 -27.50
C ALA A 25 42.57 -13.90 -26.48
N PRO A 26 43.82 -13.53 -26.85
CA PRO A 26 44.69 -12.77 -25.96
C PRO A 26 43.99 -11.46 -25.58
N ALA A 27 44.11 -11.09 -24.30
CA ALA A 27 43.51 -9.89 -23.74
C ALA A 27 43.81 -8.67 -24.61
N THR A 28 42.77 -8.00 -25.10
CA THR A 28 42.88 -6.71 -25.77
C THR A 28 43.67 -5.75 -24.90
N ALA A 29 44.72 -5.14 -25.46
CA ALA A 29 45.59 -4.16 -24.82
C ALA A 29 44.78 -2.90 -24.41
N GLY A 30 44.14 -2.94 -23.25
CA GLY A 30 43.38 -1.84 -22.68
C GLY A 30 43.85 -1.56 -21.26
N HIS A 31 43.70 -0.31 -20.81
CA HIS A 31 44.00 0.11 -19.44
C HIS A 31 43.09 -0.63 -18.43
N TYR A 32 43.62 -0.95 -17.25
CA TYR A 32 42.90 -1.75 -16.25
C TYR A 32 43.28 -1.38 -14.82
N LEU A 33 42.39 -1.72 -13.88
CA LEU A 33 42.70 -1.81 -12.46
C LEU A 33 42.75 -3.28 -12.06
N THR A 34 43.86 -3.74 -11.47
CA THR A 34 43.93 -5.06 -10.86
C THR A 34 43.26 -5.01 -9.49
N LEU A 35 42.23 -5.82 -9.33
CA LEU A 35 41.51 -6.03 -8.08
C LEU A 35 42.13 -7.21 -7.34
N TYR A 36 42.19 -7.09 -6.02
CA TYR A 36 42.78 -8.10 -5.15
C TYR A 36 41.77 -8.49 -4.08
N ALA A 37 41.57 -9.79 -3.87
CA ALA A 37 40.77 -10.31 -2.77
C ALA A 37 41.46 -10.06 -1.42
N VAL A 38 42.78 -10.29 -1.41
CA VAL A 38 43.74 -9.99 -0.35
C VAL A 38 45.08 -9.61 -1.00
N PRO A 39 46.01 -8.93 -0.30
CA PRO A 39 47.29 -8.54 -0.89
C PRO A 39 47.99 -9.70 -1.62
N GLY A 40 48.27 -9.51 -2.92
CA GLY A 40 48.95 -10.50 -3.75
C GLY A 40 48.06 -11.58 -4.37
N VAL A 41 46.76 -11.65 -4.04
CA VAL A 41 45.81 -12.61 -4.63
C VAL A 41 44.80 -11.87 -5.51
N PRO A 42 44.90 -11.96 -6.84
CA PRO A 42 43.96 -11.32 -7.75
C PRO A 42 42.52 -11.79 -7.50
N GLN A 43 41.58 -10.86 -7.63
CA GLN A 43 40.15 -11.14 -7.48
C GLN A 43 39.62 -11.80 -8.75
N ASP A 44 39.34 -13.10 -8.71
CA ASP A 44 38.73 -13.84 -9.81
C ASP A 44 37.19 -13.85 -9.71
N ASP A 45 36.54 -13.95 -10.87
CA ASP A 45 35.09 -14.08 -11.03
C ASP A 45 34.24 -13.00 -10.32
N ASP A 46 34.74 -11.76 -10.20
CA ASP A 46 34.00 -10.64 -9.60
C ASP A 46 33.42 -9.73 -10.70
N PRO A 47 32.08 -9.66 -10.83
CA PRO A 47 31.42 -8.72 -11.72
C PRO A 47 31.77 -7.27 -11.38
N TYR A 48 32.13 -6.49 -12.39
CA TYR A 48 32.44 -5.08 -12.24
C TYR A 48 31.76 -4.20 -13.28
N THR A 49 31.58 -2.92 -12.93
CA THR A 49 31.09 -1.87 -13.83
C THR A 49 31.87 -0.59 -13.62
N TRP A 50 32.35 0.00 -14.71
CA TRP A 50 32.93 1.33 -14.77
C TRP A 50 31.90 2.35 -15.25
N SER A 51 31.91 3.52 -14.63
CA SER A 51 31.08 4.66 -15.01
C SER A 51 31.79 5.99 -14.76
N THR A 52 31.39 7.04 -15.46
CA THR A 52 31.78 8.43 -15.13
C THR A 52 31.15 8.87 -13.80
N ALA A 53 31.65 9.92 -13.16
CA ALA A 53 31.00 10.50 -11.98
C ALA A 53 29.53 10.91 -12.22
N GLY A 54 29.19 11.35 -13.44
CA GLY A 54 27.83 11.69 -13.86
C GLY A 54 26.91 10.47 -14.11
N GLY A 55 27.39 9.24 -13.91
CA GLY A 55 26.59 8.02 -14.03
C GLY A 55 26.51 7.39 -15.42
N LYS A 56 27.19 7.94 -16.44
CA LYS A 56 27.34 7.27 -17.74
C LYS A 56 28.14 5.98 -17.57
N GLN A 57 27.52 4.84 -17.89
CA GLN A 57 28.22 3.55 -17.88
C GLN A 57 29.21 3.47 -19.04
N LEU A 58 30.45 3.09 -18.74
CA LEU A 58 31.54 2.98 -19.71
C LEU A 58 31.83 1.53 -20.10
N THR A 59 31.94 0.65 -19.11
CA THR A 59 32.30 -0.76 -19.32
C THR A 59 31.68 -1.62 -18.23
N LYS A 60 31.30 -2.84 -18.58
CA LYS A 60 30.84 -3.86 -17.64
C LYS A 60 31.53 -5.17 -17.98
N GLY A 61 31.97 -5.90 -16.97
CA GLY A 61 32.69 -7.15 -17.15
C GLY A 61 32.68 -8.01 -15.91
N VAL A 62 33.45 -9.10 -15.96
CA VAL A 62 33.78 -9.98 -14.84
C VAL A 62 35.29 -10.13 -14.84
N THR A 63 35.94 -9.99 -13.69
CA THR A 63 37.38 -10.22 -13.59
C THR A 63 37.71 -11.69 -13.89
N LYS A 64 38.91 -11.93 -14.43
CA LYS A 64 39.44 -13.28 -14.65
C LYS A 64 40.52 -13.57 -13.61
N ALA A 65 41.24 -14.69 -13.77
CA ALA A 65 42.32 -15.12 -12.88
C ALA A 65 43.45 -14.08 -12.68
N ASP A 66 43.58 -13.08 -13.57
CA ASP A 66 44.53 -11.97 -13.45
C ASP A 66 43.99 -10.78 -12.62
N GLY A 67 42.73 -10.82 -12.18
CA GLY A 67 42.05 -9.79 -11.39
C GLY A 67 41.78 -8.49 -12.12
N ARG A 68 41.94 -8.43 -13.45
CA ARG A 68 41.91 -7.15 -14.18
C ARG A 68 40.50 -6.68 -14.50
N ALA A 69 40.16 -5.50 -14.01
CA ALA A 69 38.97 -4.75 -14.38
C ALA A 69 39.32 -3.70 -15.45
N TYR A 70 39.04 -4.01 -16.71
CA TYR A 70 39.38 -3.16 -17.86
C TYR A 70 38.45 -1.95 -17.98
N VAL A 71 39.00 -0.81 -18.38
CA VAL A 71 38.28 0.45 -18.52
C VAL A 71 38.68 1.17 -19.80
N LYS A 72 37.71 1.87 -20.41
CA LYS A 72 37.94 2.79 -21.51
C LYS A 72 37.74 4.22 -21.02
N GLY A 73 38.68 5.11 -21.35
CA GLY A 73 38.57 6.53 -21.04
C GLY A 73 37.41 7.20 -21.78
N GLU A 74 36.83 8.20 -21.13
CA GLU A 74 35.84 9.10 -21.72
C GLU A 74 36.47 10.48 -21.89
N GLU A 75 36.28 11.11 -23.04
CA GLU A 75 36.89 12.40 -23.35
C GLU A 75 36.40 13.48 -22.36
N GLY A 76 37.35 14.20 -21.76
CA GLY A 76 37.07 15.26 -20.79
C GLY A 76 36.65 14.79 -19.40
N GLU A 77 36.57 13.48 -19.13
CA GLU A 77 36.27 12.96 -17.79
C GLU A 77 37.56 12.56 -17.05
N GLU A 78 37.68 13.01 -15.81
CA GLU A 78 38.77 12.65 -14.89
C GLU A 78 38.28 11.82 -13.70
N ASN A 79 36.99 11.75 -13.44
CA ASN A 79 36.41 11.09 -12.27
C ASN A 79 35.64 9.83 -12.69
N TYR A 80 36.16 8.69 -12.26
CA TYR A 80 35.65 7.39 -12.62
C TYR A 80 35.16 6.65 -11.37
N ILE A 81 34.09 5.89 -11.55
CA ILE A 81 33.52 5.03 -10.53
C ILE A 81 33.63 3.59 -11.01
N LEU A 82 34.38 2.79 -10.26
CA LEU A 82 34.33 1.33 -10.36
C LEU A 82 33.37 0.81 -9.29
N LYS A 83 32.47 -0.09 -9.68
CA LYS A 83 31.62 -0.86 -8.76
C LYS A 83 31.84 -2.33 -8.98
N THR A 84 32.02 -3.08 -7.91
CA THR A 84 31.93 -4.55 -7.90
C THR A 84 30.79 -5.00 -7.00
N VAL A 85 30.70 -6.30 -6.73
CA VAL A 85 29.68 -6.89 -5.85
C VAL A 85 29.70 -6.28 -4.44
N SER A 86 30.89 -5.99 -3.91
CA SER A 86 31.09 -5.62 -2.50
C SER A 86 31.55 -4.18 -2.30
N MET A 87 32.07 -3.54 -3.34
CA MET A 87 32.84 -2.30 -3.19
C MET A 87 32.54 -1.31 -4.30
N ARG A 88 32.65 -0.03 -3.96
CA ARG A 88 32.66 1.08 -4.88
C ARG A 88 33.92 1.90 -4.69
N TRP A 89 34.66 2.12 -5.77
CA TRP A 89 35.84 2.97 -5.80
C TRP A 89 35.53 4.22 -6.60
N GLN A 90 35.87 5.37 -6.03
CA GLN A 90 35.90 6.65 -6.71
C GLN A 90 37.36 6.96 -7.00
N LEU A 91 37.68 7.07 -8.27
CA LEU A 91 39.03 7.17 -8.79
C LEU A 91 39.14 8.45 -9.61
N LYS A 92 40.23 9.18 -9.40
CA LYS A 92 40.64 10.27 -10.28
C LYS A 92 41.70 9.75 -11.23
N VAL A 93 41.45 9.87 -12.53
CA VAL A 93 42.31 9.41 -13.61
C VAL A 93 42.66 10.61 -14.49
N PRO A 94 43.77 11.31 -14.19
CA PRO A 94 44.27 12.40 -15.02
C PRO A 94 44.45 11.98 -16.48
N ALA A 95 44.23 12.91 -17.43
CA ALA A 95 44.33 12.64 -18.87
C ALA A 95 45.66 11.97 -19.28
N GLN A 96 46.77 12.36 -18.64
CA GLN A 96 48.11 11.80 -18.88
C GLN A 96 48.22 10.29 -18.58
N CYS A 97 47.39 9.75 -17.68
CA CYS A 97 47.43 8.32 -17.35
C CYS A 97 47.04 7.43 -18.52
N TRP A 98 46.18 7.93 -19.41
CA TRP A 98 45.75 7.21 -20.61
C TRP A 98 46.82 7.17 -21.72
N GLN A 99 47.83 8.04 -21.65
CA GLN A 99 48.93 8.10 -22.63
C GLN A 99 50.06 7.10 -22.33
N GLY A 100 50.10 6.57 -21.10
CA GLY A 100 51.09 5.59 -20.66
C GLY A 100 50.75 4.15 -21.06
N ALA A 101 51.71 3.24 -20.82
CA ALA A 101 51.49 1.81 -21.01
C ALA A 101 50.38 1.29 -20.08
N PRO A 102 49.55 0.31 -20.50
CA PRO A 102 48.48 -0.24 -19.68
C PRO A 102 48.92 -0.67 -18.27
N GLU A 103 50.13 -1.19 -18.13
CA GLU A 103 50.69 -1.66 -16.86
C GLU A 103 51.01 -0.53 -15.86
N ALA A 104 51.33 0.67 -16.36
CA ALA A 104 51.62 1.84 -15.55
C ALA A 104 50.34 2.59 -15.12
N PHE A 105 49.20 2.27 -15.74
CA PHE A 105 47.93 2.96 -15.55
C PHE A 105 47.48 3.01 -14.10
N GLN A 106 47.45 1.84 -13.44
CA GLN A 106 47.01 1.72 -12.05
C GLN A 106 47.85 2.56 -11.09
N GLN A 107 49.15 2.71 -11.35
CA GLN A 107 50.05 3.53 -10.52
C GLN A 107 49.82 5.03 -10.74
N CYS A 108 49.29 5.43 -11.90
CA CYS A 108 49.01 6.82 -12.23
C CYS A 108 47.66 7.30 -11.67
N MET A 109 46.69 6.40 -11.51
CA MET A 109 45.37 6.73 -10.94
C MET A 109 45.45 7.08 -9.46
N GLN A 110 44.55 7.95 -9.01
CA GLN A 110 44.42 8.32 -7.60
C GLN A 110 43.11 7.79 -7.04
N LEU A 111 43.19 7.00 -5.96
CA LEU A 111 42.00 6.58 -5.21
C LEU A 111 41.52 7.74 -4.35
N ALA A 112 40.33 8.27 -4.66
CA ALA A 112 39.72 9.35 -3.90
C ALA A 112 38.93 8.81 -2.70
N LYS A 113 38.11 7.77 -2.92
CA LYS A 113 37.29 7.16 -1.87
C LYS A 113 36.99 5.70 -2.22
N THR A 114 36.99 4.85 -1.21
CA THR A 114 36.38 3.52 -1.30
C THR A 114 35.20 3.46 -0.35
N THR A 115 34.13 2.81 -0.76
CA THR A 115 32.93 2.62 0.07
C THR A 115 32.47 1.19 -0.12
N SER A 116 32.26 0.47 0.99
CA SER A 116 31.69 -0.87 0.89
C SER A 116 30.21 -0.76 0.50
N ARG A 117 29.68 -1.80 -0.13
CA ARG A 117 28.25 -1.92 -0.39
C ARG A 117 27.44 -1.82 0.90
N HIS A 118 27.97 -2.38 1.99
CA HIS A 118 27.35 -2.29 3.31
C HIS A 118 27.21 -0.84 3.76
N ASP A 119 28.26 -0.02 3.61
CA ASP A 119 28.22 1.39 3.97
C ASP A 119 27.24 2.18 3.08
N GLU A 120 27.21 1.90 1.77
CA GLU A 120 26.22 2.53 0.86
C GLU A 120 24.78 2.19 1.28
N GLU A 121 24.52 0.93 1.66
CA GLU A 121 23.21 0.49 2.15
C GLU A 121 22.86 1.16 3.49
N GLN A 122 23.81 1.29 4.42
CA GLN A 122 23.60 1.98 5.71
C GLN A 122 23.32 3.47 5.52
N ASP A 123 24.07 4.16 4.66
CA ASP A 123 23.85 5.58 4.38
C ASP A 123 22.51 5.82 3.69
N ALA A 124 22.11 4.94 2.76
CA ALA A 124 20.80 4.99 2.13
C ALA A 124 19.66 4.80 3.16
N LEU A 125 19.82 3.87 4.11
CA LEU A 125 18.87 3.67 5.21
C LEU A 125 18.77 4.89 6.12
N LYS A 126 19.90 5.48 6.52
CA LYS A 126 19.92 6.72 7.32
C LYS A 126 19.24 7.88 6.60
N LEU A 127 19.51 8.06 5.31
CA LEU A 127 18.88 9.10 4.52
C LEU A 127 17.36 8.87 4.40
N ALA A 128 16.93 7.63 4.18
CA ALA A 128 15.51 7.28 4.15
C ALA A 128 14.84 7.56 5.51
N GLU A 129 15.52 7.31 6.62
CA GLU A 129 14.99 7.60 7.97
C GLU A 129 14.88 9.11 8.20
N GLN A 130 15.91 9.89 7.88
CA GLN A 130 15.85 11.35 7.95
C GLN A 130 14.72 11.92 7.10
N GLN A 131 14.47 11.37 5.91
CA GLN A 131 13.35 11.77 5.07
C GLN A 131 12.00 11.45 5.69
N LYS A 132 11.85 10.35 6.43
CA LYS A 132 10.62 10.05 7.19
C LYS A 132 10.39 11.08 8.30
N ASP A 133 11.44 11.43 9.03
CA ASP A 133 11.36 12.43 10.10
C ASP A 133 10.94 13.80 9.58
N VAL A 134 11.57 14.27 8.50
CA VAL A 134 11.20 15.54 7.85
C VAL A 134 9.75 15.52 7.37
N LYS A 135 9.30 14.43 6.74
CA LYS A 135 7.90 14.27 6.33
C LYS A 135 6.94 14.27 7.52
N MET A 136 7.32 13.65 8.63
CA MET A 136 6.52 13.63 9.85
C MET A 136 6.40 15.03 10.46
N GLN A 137 7.50 15.77 10.57
CA GLN A 137 7.50 17.15 11.06
C GLN A 137 6.62 18.06 10.20
N ALA A 138 6.66 17.89 8.87
CA ALA A 138 5.78 18.61 7.96
C ALA A 138 4.29 18.28 8.22
N LYS A 139 3.95 17.00 8.44
CA LYS A 139 2.57 16.59 8.81
C LYS A 139 2.12 17.20 10.14
N ILE A 140 2.99 17.24 11.14
CA ILE A 140 2.70 17.84 12.46
C ILE A 140 2.47 19.35 12.32
N ALA A 141 3.32 20.05 11.58
CA ALA A 141 3.17 21.49 11.33
C ALA A 141 1.85 21.80 10.59
N ALA A 142 1.53 21.04 9.54
CA ALA A 142 0.28 21.20 8.80
C ALA A 142 -0.94 20.94 9.70
N TYR A 143 -0.89 19.92 10.56
CA TYR A 143 -1.94 19.67 11.55
C TYR A 143 -2.08 20.83 12.52
N ALA A 144 -0.99 21.38 13.04
CA ALA A 144 -1.03 22.50 13.99
C ALA A 144 -1.68 23.76 13.38
N VAL A 145 -1.49 24.00 12.08
CA VAL A 145 -2.18 25.08 11.35
C VAL A 145 -3.68 24.76 11.25
N ALA A 146 -4.04 23.56 10.78
CA ALA A 146 -5.43 23.14 10.64
C ALA A 146 -6.17 23.15 11.99
N ALA A 147 -5.51 22.74 13.08
CA ALA A 147 -6.09 22.70 14.41
C ALA A 147 -6.40 24.09 14.98
N ARG A 148 -5.57 25.09 14.66
CA ARG A 148 -5.81 26.49 15.05
C ARG A 148 -6.98 27.10 14.27
N ALA A 149 -7.03 26.85 12.97
CA ALA A 149 -8.06 27.40 12.09
C ALA A 149 -9.42 26.70 12.28
N ASN A 150 -9.41 25.36 12.40
CA ASN A 150 -10.58 24.49 12.50
C ASN A 150 -11.66 24.81 11.44
N ASP A 151 -11.21 24.97 10.20
CA ASP A 151 -12.00 25.42 9.05
C ASP A 151 -11.95 24.43 7.88
N ASP A 152 -11.53 23.18 8.11
CA ASP A 152 -11.60 22.13 7.10
C ASP A 152 -13.05 21.73 6.77
N ALA A 153 -13.22 21.04 5.64
CA ALA A 153 -14.53 20.61 5.15
C ALA A 153 -15.34 19.79 6.17
N LEU A 154 -14.68 19.13 7.13
CA LEU A 154 -15.30 18.31 8.17
C LEU A 154 -15.27 18.97 9.56
N ALA A 155 -15.01 20.27 9.66
CA ALA A 155 -14.96 21.01 10.92
C ALA A 155 -16.25 20.91 11.76
N TRP A 156 -17.40 20.68 11.11
CA TRP A 156 -18.69 20.43 11.76
C TRP A 156 -18.75 19.14 12.59
N LEU A 157 -17.77 18.24 12.48
CA LEU A 157 -17.62 17.07 13.37
C LEU A 157 -17.11 17.47 14.77
N GLY A 158 -16.62 18.70 14.94
CA GLY A 158 -16.12 19.22 16.20
C GLY A 158 -14.69 19.72 16.10
N ARG A 159 -14.22 20.36 17.17
CA ARG A 159 -12.90 20.99 17.19
C ARG A 159 -11.77 19.98 17.18
N LEU A 160 -10.71 20.28 16.43
CA LEU A 160 -9.45 19.53 16.48
C LEU A 160 -8.70 19.76 17.81
N PRO A 161 -8.09 18.73 18.39
CA PRO A 161 -7.11 18.87 19.47
C PRO A 161 -5.96 19.80 19.08
N SER A 162 -5.37 20.49 20.06
CA SER A 162 -4.19 21.34 19.83
C SER A 162 -2.97 20.55 19.35
N SER A 163 -2.93 19.25 19.62
CA SER A 163 -1.89 18.32 19.17
C SER A 163 -2.49 16.96 18.84
N TRP A 164 -1.99 16.33 17.78
CA TRP A 164 -2.37 14.98 17.38
C TRP A 164 -1.16 14.26 16.79
N THR A 165 -1.02 12.98 17.13
CA THR A 165 0.12 12.15 16.73
C THR A 165 -0.38 10.84 16.12
N LEU A 166 0.51 10.13 15.39
CA LEU A 166 0.21 8.76 14.93
C LEU A 166 -0.13 7.82 16.09
N GLU A 167 0.57 7.96 17.21
CA GLU A 167 0.29 7.19 18.42
C GLU A 167 -1.12 7.49 18.96
N SER A 168 -1.47 8.78 19.07
CA SER A 168 -2.82 9.19 19.49
C SER A 168 -3.91 8.62 18.57
N TYR A 169 -3.65 8.62 17.26
CA TYR A 169 -4.52 7.97 16.28
C TYR A 169 -4.64 6.48 16.53
N GLY A 170 -3.51 5.77 16.67
CA GLY A 170 -3.49 4.34 16.97
C GLY A 170 -4.27 3.98 18.23
N THR A 171 -4.00 4.66 19.35
CA THR A 171 -4.68 4.42 20.63
C THR A 171 -6.18 4.64 20.51
N ARG A 172 -6.62 5.74 19.89
CA ARG A 172 -8.04 6.07 19.81
C ARG A 172 -8.78 5.18 18.82
N LEU A 173 -8.15 4.84 17.70
CA LEU A 173 -8.67 3.90 16.70
C LEU A 173 -8.85 2.50 17.30
N LEU A 174 -7.83 1.98 18.00
CA LEU A 174 -7.92 0.71 18.71
C LEU A 174 -9.03 0.75 19.76
N GLY A 175 -9.09 1.81 20.57
CA GLY A 175 -10.12 1.94 21.61
C GLY A 175 -11.56 1.96 21.09
N ILE A 176 -11.83 2.55 19.90
CA ILE A 176 -13.16 2.46 19.28
C ILE A 176 -13.36 1.10 18.58
N GLY A 177 -12.31 0.54 17.97
CA GLY A 177 -12.33 -0.80 17.37
C GLY A 177 -12.68 -1.89 18.37
N ASP A 178 -12.06 -1.87 19.56
CA ASP A 178 -12.34 -2.81 20.66
C ASP A 178 -13.79 -2.72 21.13
N LYS A 179 -14.37 -1.51 21.20
CA LYS A 179 -15.78 -1.32 21.55
C LYS A 179 -16.71 -1.91 20.50
N ILE A 180 -16.41 -1.71 19.22
CA ILE A 180 -17.18 -2.28 18.11
C ILE A 180 -17.07 -3.81 18.13
N ALA A 181 -15.86 -4.35 18.26
CA ALA A 181 -15.61 -5.79 18.34
C ALA A 181 -16.32 -6.42 19.54
N ALA A 182 -16.29 -5.78 20.71
CA ALA A 182 -17.02 -6.23 21.89
C ALA A 182 -18.55 -6.23 21.66
N HIS A 183 -19.09 -5.21 20.98
CA HIS A 183 -20.50 -5.16 20.59
C HIS A 183 -20.88 -6.33 19.68
N ILE A 184 -20.08 -6.60 18.63
CA ILE A 184 -20.32 -7.72 17.73
C ILE A 184 -20.24 -9.03 18.52
N SER A 185 -19.15 -9.26 19.25
CA SER A 185 -18.95 -10.46 20.06
C SER A 185 -20.11 -10.73 21.02
N ASN A 186 -20.61 -9.69 21.70
CA ASN A 186 -21.78 -9.81 22.56
C ASN A 186 -23.06 -10.18 21.79
N ALA A 187 -23.26 -9.65 20.59
CA ALA A 187 -24.40 -10.02 19.74
C ALA A 187 -24.29 -11.43 19.15
N LEU A 188 -23.08 -11.98 19.06
CA LEU A 188 -22.83 -13.34 18.60
C LEU A 188 -22.95 -14.40 19.71
N LYS A 189 -23.11 -13.97 20.97
CA LYS A 189 -23.41 -14.90 22.08
C LYS A 189 -24.79 -15.54 21.88
N ASP A 190 -25.00 -16.68 22.53
CA ASP A 190 -26.29 -17.37 22.60
C ASP A 190 -26.90 -17.73 21.22
N GLY A 191 -26.04 -18.14 20.27
CA GLY A 191 -26.47 -18.61 18.95
C GLY A 191 -26.41 -17.55 17.84
N GLY A 192 -26.13 -16.29 18.19
CA GLY A 192 -25.96 -15.20 17.25
C GLY A 192 -27.27 -14.72 16.60
N PRO A 193 -27.19 -13.82 15.60
CA PRO A 193 -28.36 -13.28 14.93
C PRO A 193 -29.14 -14.36 14.15
N ASP A 194 -30.46 -14.44 14.38
CA ASP A 194 -31.36 -15.26 13.58
C ASP A 194 -31.92 -14.45 12.41
N ALA A 195 -31.54 -14.82 11.18
CA ALA A 195 -32.01 -14.18 9.96
C ALA A 195 -33.54 -14.19 9.83
N ARG A 196 -34.24 -15.18 10.41
CA ARG A 196 -35.71 -15.25 10.39
C ARG A 196 -36.37 -14.06 11.11
N GLN A 197 -35.64 -13.39 11.99
CA GLN A 197 -36.09 -12.21 12.73
C GLN A 197 -35.80 -10.89 11.98
N PHE A 198 -35.31 -10.95 10.73
CA PHE A 198 -35.01 -9.76 9.97
C PHE A 198 -36.25 -8.89 9.73
N VAL A 199 -36.11 -7.60 10.01
CA VAL A 199 -37.11 -6.57 9.74
C VAL A 199 -36.47 -5.49 8.88
N CYS A 200 -37.03 -5.27 7.68
CA CYS A 200 -36.59 -4.18 6.82
C CYS A 200 -36.89 -2.83 7.48
N ARG A 201 -35.89 -1.94 7.49
CA ARG A 201 -35.99 -0.60 8.03
C ARG A 201 -35.50 0.39 6.97
N ALA A 202 -36.35 1.34 6.61
CA ALA A 202 -36.01 2.41 5.67
C ALA A 202 -34.93 3.34 6.25
N PRO A 203 -34.20 4.11 5.42
CA PRO A 203 -33.09 4.91 5.90
C PRO A 203 -33.44 5.92 6.99
N ASP A 204 -34.64 6.49 6.94
CA ASP A 204 -35.17 7.46 7.92
C ASP A 204 -35.40 6.84 9.32
N TYR A 205 -35.57 5.52 9.41
CA TYR A 205 -35.68 4.80 10.68
C TYR A 205 -34.42 4.97 11.55
N TYR A 206 -33.23 4.97 10.93
CA TYR A 206 -31.95 5.06 11.63
C TYR A 206 -31.54 6.50 11.97
N GLY A 207 -32.23 7.47 11.37
CA GLY A 207 -32.04 8.88 11.62
C GLY A 207 -32.34 9.73 10.38
N PRO A 208 -32.23 11.06 10.50
CA PRO A 208 -32.48 11.98 9.40
C PRO A 208 -31.62 11.67 8.17
N VAL A 209 -32.22 11.76 6.98
CA VAL A 209 -31.57 11.62 5.68
C VAL A 209 -31.76 12.86 4.79
N PRO A 210 -31.42 14.07 5.27
CA PRO A 210 -31.49 15.29 4.46
C PRO A 210 -30.55 15.20 3.26
N ASP A 211 -30.90 15.86 2.15
CA ASP A 211 -30.10 15.91 0.93
C ASP A 211 -29.73 14.51 0.37
N GLN A 212 -30.63 13.54 0.48
CA GLN A 212 -30.37 12.16 0.03
C GLN A 212 -29.97 12.05 -1.46
N ALA A 213 -30.40 13.00 -2.29
CA ALA A 213 -29.96 13.09 -3.69
C ALA A 213 -28.44 13.24 -3.83
N ALA A 214 -27.77 13.97 -2.92
CA ALA A 214 -26.32 14.12 -2.90
C ALA A 214 -25.61 12.80 -2.57
N VAL A 215 -26.15 12.05 -1.60
CA VAL A 215 -25.64 10.72 -1.24
C VAL A 215 -25.79 9.76 -2.41
N ASN A 216 -26.95 9.75 -3.05
CA ASN A 216 -27.21 8.88 -4.21
C ASN A 216 -26.29 9.23 -5.38
N ALA A 217 -26.09 10.53 -5.66
CA ALA A 217 -25.17 10.99 -6.71
C ALA A 217 -23.72 10.59 -6.41
N TRP A 218 -23.29 10.70 -5.14
CA TRP A 218 -21.97 10.24 -4.72
C TRP A 218 -21.80 8.74 -4.92
N ILE A 219 -22.73 7.92 -4.43
CA ILE A 219 -22.67 6.45 -4.53
C ILE A 219 -22.65 6.00 -6.00
N GLY A 220 -23.45 6.65 -6.86
CA GLY A 220 -23.48 6.38 -8.29
C GLY A 220 -22.28 6.94 -9.08
N ALA A 221 -21.42 7.76 -8.46
CA ALA A 221 -20.29 8.36 -9.15
C ALA A 221 -19.18 7.32 -9.45
N PRO A 222 -18.48 7.46 -10.60
CA PRO A 222 -17.35 6.62 -10.94
C PRO A 222 -16.29 6.60 -9.83
N ARG A 223 -15.61 5.46 -9.64
CA ARG A 223 -14.57 5.32 -8.61
C ARG A 223 -13.48 6.40 -8.71
N ALA A 224 -13.09 6.79 -9.92
CA ALA A 224 -12.12 7.85 -10.16
C ALA A 224 -12.57 9.22 -9.61
N VAL A 225 -13.87 9.52 -9.65
CA VAL A 225 -14.43 10.73 -9.04
C VAL A 225 -14.38 10.61 -7.51
N ARG A 226 -14.77 9.45 -6.98
CA ARG A 226 -14.79 9.23 -5.53
C ARG A 226 -13.41 9.23 -4.87
N SER A 227 -12.34 8.88 -5.60
CA SER A 227 -10.97 8.90 -5.07
C SER A 227 -10.37 10.29 -4.91
N VAL A 228 -10.89 11.30 -5.62
CA VAL A 228 -10.28 12.64 -5.68
C VAL A 228 -10.72 13.54 -4.51
N ARG A 229 -11.73 13.13 -3.73
CA ARG A 229 -12.16 13.75 -2.45
C ARG A 229 -12.28 15.28 -2.52
N SER A 230 -12.74 15.78 -3.66
CA SER A 230 -12.93 17.19 -3.94
C SER A 230 -13.92 17.39 -5.09
N GLY A 231 -14.39 18.62 -5.25
CA GLY A 231 -15.37 19.00 -6.27
C GLY A 231 -16.82 18.77 -5.85
N PRO A 232 -17.79 19.10 -6.74
CA PRO A 232 -19.18 19.29 -6.35
C PRO A 232 -19.84 18.08 -5.70
N ALA A 233 -19.52 16.86 -6.15
CA ALA A 233 -20.08 15.63 -5.58
C ALA A 233 -19.56 15.37 -4.16
N TRP A 234 -18.28 15.66 -3.89
CA TRP A 234 -17.71 15.57 -2.56
C TRP A 234 -18.27 16.66 -1.65
N ASP A 235 -18.33 17.90 -2.13
CA ASP A 235 -18.82 19.03 -1.36
C ASP A 235 -20.30 18.84 -0.96
N ALA A 236 -21.12 18.32 -1.87
CA ALA A 236 -22.51 17.98 -1.60
C ALA A 236 -22.65 16.84 -0.57
N LEU A 237 -21.78 15.81 -0.64
CA LEU A 237 -21.74 14.74 0.35
C LEU A 237 -21.37 15.28 1.74
N VAL A 238 -20.35 16.14 1.81
CA VAL A 238 -19.92 16.81 3.04
C VAL A 238 -21.06 17.65 3.62
N ALA A 239 -21.75 18.45 2.80
CA ALA A 239 -22.87 19.26 3.22
C ALA A 239 -24.05 18.42 3.76
N ALA A 240 -24.37 17.30 3.11
CA ALA A 240 -25.39 16.36 3.59
C ALA A 240 -25.00 15.77 4.96
N GLY A 241 -23.72 15.39 5.13
CA GLY A 241 -23.18 14.89 6.40
C GLY A 241 -23.26 15.93 7.52
N ALA A 242 -22.95 17.19 7.22
CA ALA A 242 -23.05 18.31 8.15
C ALA A 242 -24.50 18.52 8.65
N LYS A 243 -25.49 18.39 7.76
CA LYS A 243 -26.93 18.43 8.10
C LYS A 243 -27.43 17.20 8.85
N GLY A 244 -26.57 16.22 9.09
CA GLY A 244 -26.88 15.03 9.90
C GLY A 244 -27.30 13.81 9.11
N ASN A 245 -27.16 13.81 7.77
CA ASN A 245 -27.40 12.60 6.98
C ASN A 245 -26.41 11.51 7.37
N TRP A 246 -26.92 10.44 7.99
CA TRP A 246 -26.09 9.35 8.50
C TRP A 246 -25.43 8.55 7.37
N MET A 247 -26.09 8.41 6.22
CA MET A 247 -25.54 7.72 5.06
C MET A 247 -24.39 8.52 4.46
N ALA A 248 -24.52 9.86 4.41
CA ALA A 248 -23.43 10.72 3.99
C ALA A 248 -22.20 10.59 4.91
N ARG A 249 -22.41 10.54 6.23
CA ARG A 249 -21.32 10.32 7.22
C ARG A 249 -20.66 8.94 7.04
N LEU A 250 -21.44 7.92 6.73
CA LEU A 250 -20.91 6.58 6.44
C LEU A 250 -20.06 6.58 5.16
N GLU A 251 -20.51 7.22 4.09
CA GLU A 251 -19.75 7.34 2.85
C GLU A 251 -18.47 8.18 3.01
N LEU A 252 -18.51 9.26 3.80
CA LEU A 252 -17.32 10.03 4.16
C LEU A 252 -16.32 9.15 4.93
N TYR A 253 -16.80 8.32 5.87
CA TYR A 253 -15.96 7.37 6.59
C TYR A 253 -15.31 6.38 5.62
N TYR A 254 -16.09 5.67 4.80
CA TYR A 254 -15.56 4.71 3.83
C TYR A 254 -14.54 5.32 2.88
N THR A 255 -14.81 6.54 2.41
CA THR A 255 -13.91 7.23 1.48
C THR A 255 -12.57 7.52 2.16
N LEU A 256 -12.58 8.03 3.40
CA LEU A 256 -11.36 8.33 4.13
C LEU A 256 -10.62 7.07 4.60
N SER A 257 -11.34 6.03 5.06
CA SER A 257 -10.75 4.82 5.63
C SER A 257 -10.22 3.85 4.58
N SER A 258 -10.58 4.01 3.31
CA SER A 258 -10.10 3.18 2.20
C SER A 258 -8.67 3.51 1.73
N VAL A 259 -8.08 4.60 2.25
CA VAL A 259 -6.74 5.08 1.90
C VAL A 259 -5.70 4.49 2.85
N ASN A 260 -4.48 4.24 2.36
CA ASN A 260 -3.37 3.79 3.20
C ASN A 260 -3.07 4.81 4.31
N VAL A 261 -2.89 4.33 5.55
CA VAL A 261 -2.64 5.20 6.71
C VAL A 261 -1.42 6.11 6.52
N SER A 262 -0.39 5.63 5.78
CA SER A 262 0.80 6.40 5.44
C SER A 262 0.52 7.61 4.53
N GLU A 263 -0.52 7.54 3.70
CA GLU A 263 -0.96 8.59 2.78
C GLU A 263 -1.88 9.59 3.45
N LEU A 264 -2.52 9.24 4.56
CA LEU A 264 -3.38 10.14 5.32
C LEU A 264 -2.58 11.26 6.00
N SER A 265 -3.16 12.46 6.01
CA SER A 265 -2.78 13.53 6.92
C SER A 265 -3.24 13.23 8.35
N LEU A 266 -2.60 13.85 9.34
CA LEU A 266 -3.01 13.75 10.74
C LEU A 266 -4.44 14.31 10.97
N LEU A 267 -4.86 15.28 10.15
CA LEU A 267 -6.22 15.81 10.15
C LEU A 267 -7.21 14.72 9.77
N GLU A 268 -7.01 14.07 8.62
CA GLU A 268 -7.92 13.02 8.13
C GLU A 268 -7.98 11.84 9.09
N GLN A 269 -6.84 11.43 9.65
CA GLN A 269 -6.78 10.40 10.69
C GLN A 269 -7.69 10.76 11.88
N TYR A 270 -7.66 11.99 12.37
CA TYR A 270 -8.55 12.43 13.44
C TYR A 270 -10.03 12.43 13.00
N ARG A 271 -10.34 12.91 11.79
CA ARG A 271 -11.71 12.94 11.25
C ARG A 271 -12.29 11.54 11.06
N ILE A 272 -11.48 10.55 10.66
CA ILE A 272 -11.88 9.13 10.60
C ILE A 272 -12.37 8.67 11.97
N VAL A 273 -11.61 8.92 13.03
CA VAL A 273 -11.99 8.50 14.39
C VAL A 273 -13.28 9.17 14.84
N GLN A 274 -13.45 10.47 14.58
CA GLN A 274 -14.71 11.16 14.91
C GLN A 274 -15.92 10.58 14.19
N LEU A 275 -15.78 10.24 12.91
CA LEU A 275 -16.84 9.60 12.14
C LEU A 275 -17.16 8.21 12.71
N MET A 276 -16.14 7.41 13.04
CA MET A 276 -16.33 6.10 13.66
C MET A 276 -17.05 6.20 15.00
N GLU A 277 -16.63 7.11 15.88
CA GLU A 277 -17.27 7.33 17.18
C GLU A 277 -18.74 7.73 17.02
N TRP A 278 -19.03 8.61 16.07
CA TRP A 278 -20.40 9.04 15.78
C TRP A 278 -21.26 7.89 15.24
N LEU A 279 -20.74 7.16 14.24
CA LEU A 279 -21.43 6.02 13.61
C LEU A 279 -21.68 4.90 14.62
N HIS A 280 -20.70 4.62 15.50
CA HIS A 280 -20.83 3.65 16.58
C HIS A 280 -21.88 4.08 17.61
N LYS A 281 -21.85 5.35 18.05
CA LYS A 281 -22.86 5.90 18.97
C LYS A 281 -24.28 5.77 18.42
N LYS A 282 -24.44 5.87 17.10
CA LYS A 282 -25.72 5.71 16.39
C LYS A 282 -26.03 4.26 15.98
N LYS A 283 -25.11 3.33 16.25
CA LYS A 283 -25.22 1.91 15.87
C LYS A 283 -25.53 1.69 14.38
N ILE A 284 -24.92 2.50 13.51
CA ILE A 284 -25.13 2.41 12.06
C ILE A 284 -24.50 1.11 11.54
N GLY A 285 -25.31 0.20 11.00
CA GLY A 285 -24.89 -1.15 10.60
C GLY A 285 -23.69 -1.18 9.64
N GLY A 286 -23.58 -0.22 8.72
CA GLY A 286 -22.45 -0.14 7.79
C GLY A 286 -21.08 -0.04 8.48
N LEU A 287 -20.98 0.62 9.65
CA LEU A 287 -19.73 0.62 10.41
C LEU A 287 -19.36 -0.80 10.86
N TYR A 288 -20.32 -1.58 11.32
CA TYR A 288 -20.10 -2.95 11.79
C TYR A 288 -19.73 -3.90 10.64
N SER A 289 -20.28 -3.67 9.45
CA SER A 289 -19.88 -4.34 8.20
C SER A 289 -18.38 -4.23 7.95
N TYR A 290 -17.84 -3.02 8.07
CA TYR A 290 -16.42 -2.78 7.84
C TYR A 290 -15.52 -3.61 8.78
N PHE A 291 -15.98 -3.86 10.01
CA PHE A 291 -15.27 -4.65 11.01
C PHE A 291 -15.50 -6.16 10.87
N SER A 292 -16.57 -6.62 10.24
CA SER A 292 -16.79 -8.05 10.01
C SER A 292 -15.75 -8.64 9.05
N ILE A 293 -15.27 -7.86 8.09
CA ILE A 293 -14.28 -8.27 7.07
C ILE A 293 -12.95 -8.73 7.70
N GLY A 294 -12.57 -8.17 8.84
CA GLY A 294 -11.34 -8.53 9.56
C GLY A 294 -11.46 -9.74 10.48
N MET A 295 -12.65 -10.34 10.60
CA MET A 295 -12.88 -11.48 11.49
C MET A 295 -12.46 -12.80 10.84
N PRO A 296 -11.96 -13.79 11.61
CA PRO A 296 -11.56 -15.07 11.06
C PRO A 296 -12.71 -15.76 10.33
N ALA A 297 -12.52 -16.06 9.05
CA ALA A 297 -13.38 -17.00 8.33
C ALA A 297 -13.08 -18.42 8.84
N ALA A 298 -14.10 -19.13 9.29
CA ALA A 298 -13.94 -20.53 9.69
C ALA A 298 -13.87 -21.41 8.42
N PRO A 299 -12.89 -22.32 8.29
CA PRO A 299 -12.91 -23.34 7.25
C PRO A 299 -13.92 -24.44 7.63
N GLY A 300 -14.91 -24.67 6.75
CA GLY A 300 -15.90 -25.74 6.89
C GLY A 300 -17.29 -25.28 7.37
N ASN A 301 -18.28 -26.16 7.20
CA ASN A 301 -19.74 -25.96 7.16
C ASN A 301 -20.45 -25.31 8.38
N SER A 302 -19.74 -24.66 9.30
CA SER A 302 -20.35 -23.77 10.31
C SER A 302 -20.39 -22.34 9.77
N ARG A 303 -21.47 -21.59 10.07
CA ARG A 303 -21.52 -20.16 9.72
C ARG A 303 -20.31 -19.48 10.35
N SER A 304 -19.43 -18.91 9.52
CA SER A 304 -18.21 -18.30 10.02
C SER A 304 -18.55 -17.12 10.95
N VAL A 305 -17.64 -16.79 11.86
CA VAL A 305 -17.79 -15.61 12.75
C VAL A 305 -17.99 -14.35 11.91
N GLN A 306 -17.30 -14.26 10.76
CA GLN A 306 -17.48 -13.23 9.77
C GLN A 306 -18.91 -13.20 9.19
N ASP A 307 -19.47 -14.33 8.77
CA ASP A 307 -20.84 -14.39 8.24
C ASP A 307 -21.89 -13.96 9.26
N GLN A 308 -21.70 -14.38 10.52
CA GLN A 308 -22.55 -14.01 11.64
C GLN A 308 -22.45 -12.52 11.96
N ALA A 309 -21.23 -11.95 11.94
CA ALA A 309 -21.01 -10.52 12.11
C ALA A 309 -21.63 -9.69 10.96
N SER A 310 -21.52 -10.16 9.71
CA SER A 310 -22.18 -9.52 8.57
C SER A 310 -23.70 -9.65 8.63
N LEU A 311 -24.24 -10.78 9.09
CA LEU A 311 -25.68 -10.93 9.33
C LEU A 311 -26.16 -9.97 10.43
N TYR A 312 -25.38 -9.83 11.51
CA TYR A 312 -25.67 -8.84 12.55
C TYR A 312 -25.66 -7.41 11.99
N ALA A 313 -24.67 -7.05 11.17
CA ALA A 313 -24.61 -5.76 10.49
C ALA A 313 -25.81 -5.53 9.56
N ALA A 314 -26.25 -6.55 8.81
CA ALA A 314 -27.44 -6.50 7.98
C ALA A 314 -28.70 -6.18 8.80
N MET A 315 -28.88 -6.85 9.94
CA MET A 315 -29.99 -6.59 10.87
C MET A 315 -29.92 -5.20 11.51
N LEU A 316 -28.72 -4.61 11.62
CA LEU A 316 -28.51 -3.23 12.07
C LEU A 316 -28.63 -2.17 10.96
N GLY A 317 -29.01 -2.54 9.74
CA GLY A 317 -29.23 -1.58 8.65
C GLY A 317 -28.03 -1.37 7.72
N SER A 318 -27.08 -2.31 7.70
CA SER A 318 -26.10 -2.38 6.61
C SER A 318 -26.78 -2.90 5.35
N TYR A 319 -27.16 -2.01 4.43
CA TYR A 319 -27.81 -2.38 3.18
C TYR A 319 -26.89 -3.22 2.26
N ASP A 320 -25.57 -3.02 2.31
CA ASP A 320 -24.62 -3.86 1.57
C ASP A 320 -24.61 -5.30 2.11
N ASP A 321 -24.62 -5.49 3.43
CA ASP A 321 -24.72 -6.83 4.02
C ASP A 321 -26.12 -7.43 3.83
N GLN A 322 -27.18 -6.64 3.84
CA GLN A 322 -28.52 -7.14 3.49
C GLN A 322 -28.54 -7.71 2.07
N ASN A 323 -27.89 -7.04 1.12
CA ASN A 323 -27.74 -7.60 -0.22
C ASN A 323 -26.89 -8.87 -0.22
N SER A 324 -25.69 -8.84 0.36
CA SER A 324 -24.78 -9.99 0.38
C SER A 324 -25.37 -11.21 1.10
N ARG A 325 -25.90 -11.04 2.31
CA ARG A 325 -26.50 -12.11 3.10
C ARG A 325 -27.84 -12.55 2.53
N GLY A 326 -28.60 -11.62 1.97
CA GLY A 326 -29.84 -11.91 1.26
C GLY A 326 -29.62 -12.85 0.08
N SER A 327 -28.60 -12.61 -0.75
CA SER A 327 -28.25 -13.49 -1.87
C SER A 327 -27.86 -14.89 -1.42
N VAL A 328 -27.13 -15.02 -0.30
CA VAL A 328 -26.75 -16.32 0.25
C VAL A 328 -27.97 -17.06 0.80
N LEU A 329 -28.81 -16.39 1.58
CA LEU A 329 -29.98 -16.98 2.23
C LEU A 329 -31.10 -17.34 1.24
N GLN A 330 -31.24 -16.61 0.13
CA GLN A 330 -32.25 -16.91 -0.89
C GLN A 330 -32.11 -18.34 -1.46
N ALA A 331 -30.90 -18.90 -1.46
CA ALA A 331 -30.61 -20.26 -1.92
C ALA A 331 -30.66 -21.31 -0.79
N ASP A 332 -31.05 -20.93 0.43
CA ASP A 332 -31.11 -21.84 1.58
C ASP A 332 -32.28 -22.83 1.45
N PRO A 333 -32.09 -24.12 1.77
CA PRO A 333 -33.15 -25.12 1.70
C PRO A 333 -34.28 -24.91 2.74
N ASP A 334 -34.03 -24.17 3.83
CA ASP A 334 -35.10 -23.79 4.76
C ASP A 334 -35.93 -22.64 4.17
N PRO A 335 -37.25 -22.85 3.90
CA PRO A 335 -38.11 -21.82 3.32
C PRO A 335 -38.16 -20.52 4.14
N ALA A 336 -38.06 -20.61 5.47
CA ALA A 336 -38.08 -19.43 6.33
C ALA A 336 -36.80 -18.59 6.19
N LEU A 337 -35.65 -19.23 5.97
CA LEU A 337 -34.39 -18.55 5.70
C LEU A 337 -34.37 -17.97 4.28
N ALA A 338 -34.88 -18.70 3.29
CA ALA A 338 -35.03 -18.19 1.92
C ALA A 338 -35.95 -16.96 1.87
N GLU A 339 -37.06 -16.97 2.60
CA GLU A 339 -37.96 -15.81 2.72
C GLU A 339 -37.26 -14.62 3.38
N ALA A 340 -36.50 -14.84 4.46
CA ALA A 340 -35.69 -13.80 5.07
C ALA A 340 -34.66 -13.21 4.09
N GLY A 341 -34.00 -14.07 3.28
CA GLY A 341 -33.08 -13.64 2.24
C GLY A 341 -33.74 -12.73 1.20
N ASN A 342 -34.92 -13.11 0.72
CA ASN A 342 -35.73 -12.29 -0.19
C ASN A 342 -36.09 -10.93 0.41
N LYS A 343 -36.47 -10.88 1.69
CA LYS A 343 -36.77 -9.63 2.41
C LYS A 343 -35.54 -8.73 2.51
N MET A 344 -34.36 -9.29 2.77
CA MET A 344 -33.11 -8.51 2.83
C MET A 344 -32.76 -7.90 1.47
N LEU A 345 -32.83 -8.69 0.39
CA LEU A 345 -32.58 -8.21 -0.98
C LEU A 345 -33.53 -7.08 -1.37
N ALA A 346 -34.84 -7.25 -1.10
CA ALA A 346 -35.84 -6.23 -1.38
C ALA A 346 -35.57 -4.94 -0.60
N CYS A 347 -35.18 -5.06 0.68
CA CYS A 347 -34.85 -3.92 1.53
C CYS A 347 -33.64 -3.15 1.02
N ALA A 348 -32.55 -3.85 0.70
CA ALA A 348 -31.33 -3.25 0.17
C ALA A 348 -31.60 -2.52 -1.16
N LYS A 349 -32.34 -3.16 -2.09
CA LYS A 349 -32.71 -2.56 -3.37
C LYS A 349 -33.57 -1.31 -3.22
N ALA A 350 -34.50 -1.30 -2.25
CA ALA A 350 -35.34 -0.14 -1.99
C ALA A 350 -34.56 1.02 -1.37
N ALA A 351 -33.61 0.73 -0.47
CA ALA A 351 -32.86 1.75 0.25
C ALA A 351 -31.66 2.32 -0.53
N LEU A 352 -30.98 1.49 -1.34
CA LEU A 352 -29.78 1.85 -2.11
C LEU A 352 -29.83 1.30 -3.55
N PRO A 353 -30.75 1.79 -4.40
CA PRO A 353 -30.92 1.27 -5.76
C PRO A 353 -29.65 1.44 -6.63
N GLN A 354 -28.80 2.42 -6.33
CA GLN A 354 -27.59 2.70 -7.12
C GLN A 354 -26.48 1.65 -6.97
N ARG A 355 -26.61 0.70 -6.03
CA ARG A 355 -25.63 -0.38 -5.77
C ARG A 355 -26.08 -1.75 -6.30
N HIS A 356 -27.26 -1.84 -6.93
CA HIS A 356 -27.93 -3.10 -7.24
C HIS A 356 -28.44 -3.19 -8.68
#